data_AF-A0A5C4SHH3-F1
#
_entry.id   AF-A0A5C4SHH3-F1
#
_cell.length_a   1.000
_cell.length_b   1.000
_cell.length_c   1.000
_cell.angle_alpha   90.00
_cell.angle_beta   90.00
_cell.angle_gamma   90.00
#
_symmetry.space_group_name_H-M   'P 1'
#
loop_
_entity.id
_entity.type
_entity.pdbx_description
1 polymer ?
#
loop_
_entity_poly.entity_id
_entity_poly.type
_entity_poly.pdbx_seq_one_letter_code
_entity_poly.pdbx_strand_id
1 'polypeptide(L)'
;MSLIDIQSKAVMAIGPCRIASLSLVALVHQDADVTGHEPSERALQLSTTRITTAYRMITNDLIVQLAEQDYEMPPELEARRLACVEALTPLHEAVEGHDGAVIARISAIPNVAELCLHSLEPLTSRFLDDLVAQLTKVQRDREAKRSGEMLEAVKNAEAVGRNIRLIAFNASIEAARIGDQGKGFAVIATEIRTLADRTQSLLNNIATFLRA
;
A
#
# COMPACT_ATOMS: atom_id res chain seq x y z
N MET A 1 -1.09 8.80 0.12
CA MET A 1 -1.75 7.61 -0.47
C MET A 1 -1.21 6.40 0.28
N SER A 2 -2.02 5.45 0.73
CA SER A 2 -1.50 4.33 1.54
C SER A 2 -0.74 3.30 0.69
N LEU A 3 0.10 2.46 1.32
CA LEU A 3 0.75 1.33 0.63
C LEU A 3 -0.28 0.36 0.00
N ILE A 4 -1.46 0.22 0.60
CA ILE A 4 -2.58 -0.58 0.07
C ILE A 4 -3.15 0.04 -1.20
N ASP A 5 -3.27 1.37 -1.25
CA ASP A 5 -3.73 2.08 -2.44
C ASP A 5 -2.73 1.93 -3.59
N ILE A 6 -1.42 2.03 -3.28
CA ILE A 6 -0.34 1.82 -4.25
C ILE A 6 -0.37 0.39 -4.80
N GLN A 7 -0.47 -0.60 -3.91
CA GLN A 7 -0.61 -2.00 -4.26
C GLN A 7 -1.80 -2.22 -5.20
N SER A 8 -2.98 -1.68 -4.85
CA SER A 8 -4.20 -1.83 -5.65
C SER A 8 -4.03 -1.20 -7.04
N LYS A 9 -3.45 0.00 -7.11
CA LYS A 9 -3.14 0.66 -8.39
C LYS A 9 -2.17 -0.15 -9.24
N ALA A 10 -1.10 -0.67 -8.64
CA ALA A 10 -0.11 -1.48 -9.34
C ALA A 10 -0.73 -2.74 -9.94
N VAL A 11 -1.53 -3.48 -9.15
CA VAL A 11 -2.25 -4.68 -9.62
C VAL A 11 -3.21 -4.33 -10.76
N MET A 12 -3.98 -3.24 -10.63
CA MET A 12 -4.94 -2.81 -11.66
C MET A 12 -4.28 -2.35 -12.96
N ALA A 13 -3.10 -1.73 -12.87
CA ALA A 13 -2.37 -1.23 -14.04
C ALA A 13 -1.57 -2.34 -14.73
N ILE A 14 -0.89 -3.20 -13.97
CA ILE A 14 0.06 -4.19 -14.51
C ILE A 14 -0.66 -5.50 -14.84
N GLY A 15 -1.54 -5.99 -13.99
CA GLY A 15 -2.20 -7.31 -14.15
C GLY A 15 -2.85 -7.52 -15.53
N PRO A 16 -3.59 -6.55 -16.08
CA PRO A 16 -4.23 -6.69 -17.39
C PRO A 16 -3.27 -6.84 -18.58
N CYS A 17 -1.97 -6.52 -18.43
CA CYS A 17 -1.00 -6.64 -19.52
C CYS A 17 -0.81 -8.10 -19.98
N ARG A 18 -0.99 -9.07 -19.07
CA ARG A 18 -0.93 -10.50 -19.38
C ARG A 18 -1.94 -10.89 -20.46
N ILE A 19 -3.21 -10.54 -20.22
CA ILE A 19 -4.30 -10.81 -21.17
C ILE A 19 -4.13 -9.97 -22.43
N ALA A 20 -3.71 -8.69 -22.30
CA ALA A 20 -3.47 -7.82 -23.44
C ALA A 20 -2.40 -8.39 -24.38
N SER A 21 -1.29 -8.89 -23.83
CA SER A 21 -0.19 -9.47 -24.61
C SER A 21 -0.62 -10.69 -25.41
N LEU A 22 -1.41 -11.60 -24.80
CA LEU A 22 -1.97 -12.76 -25.47
C LEU A 22 -3.03 -12.37 -26.51
N SER A 23 -3.83 -11.34 -26.22
CA SER A 23 -4.77 -10.78 -27.19
C SER A 23 -4.05 -10.22 -28.41
N LEU A 24 -2.91 -9.55 -28.25
CA LEU A 24 -2.10 -9.06 -29.37
C LEU A 24 -1.53 -10.21 -30.20
N VAL A 25 -1.02 -11.26 -29.55
CA VAL A 25 -0.55 -12.48 -30.24
C VAL A 25 -1.69 -13.13 -31.04
N ALA A 26 -2.89 -13.23 -30.47
CA ALA A 26 -4.04 -13.80 -31.16
C ALA A 26 -4.45 -12.96 -32.38
N LEU A 27 -4.46 -11.62 -32.26
CA LEU A 27 -4.75 -10.71 -33.37
C LEU A 27 -3.72 -10.81 -34.51
N VAL A 28 -2.45 -11.08 -34.18
CA VAL A 28 -1.39 -11.33 -35.18
C VAL A 28 -1.63 -12.62 -35.98
N HIS A 29 -2.16 -13.66 -35.33
CA HIS A 29 -2.37 -14.97 -35.95
C HIS A 29 -3.76 -15.13 -36.58
N GLN A 30 -4.63 -14.12 -36.48
CA GLN A 30 -5.88 -14.06 -37.22
C GLN A 30 -5.58 -13.72 -38.69
N ASP A 31 -5.19 -14.73 -39.46
CA ASP A 31 -5.12 -14.62 -40.92
C ASP A 31 -6.51 -14.29 -41.50
N ALA A 32 -6.49 -13.53 -42.60
CA ALA A 32 -7.63 -12.99 -43.34
C ALA A 32 -8.60 -14.01 -43.96
N ASP A 33 -8.63 -15.24 -43.48
CA ASP A 33 -9.39 -16.34 -44.05
C ASP A 33 -10.40 -16.89 -43.03
N VAL A 34 -11.66 -16.98 -43.46
CA VAL A 34 -12.86 -17.37 -42.71
C VAL A 34 -13.54 -16.24 -41.91
N THR A 35 -14.40 -15.51 -42.63
CA THR A 35 -15.31 -14.42 -42.22
C THR A 35 -14.63 -13.07 -42.03
N GLY A 36 -14.97 -12.09 -42.88
CA GLY A 36 -14.42 -10.73 -42.92
C GLY A 36 -14.72 -9.87 -41.68
N HIS A 37 -14.32 -10.32 -40.51
CA HIS A 37 -14.20 -9.50 -39.32
C HIS A 37 -12.83 -8.86 -39.36
N GLU A 38 -12.77 -7.55 -39.60
CA GLU A 38 -11.57 -6.78 -39.31
C GLU A 38 -11.07 -7.12 -37.89
N PRO A 39 -9.74 -7.16 -37.65
CA PRO A 39 -9.21 -7.32 -36.30
C PRO A 39 -9.94 -6.33 -35.41
N SER A 40 -10.55 -6.82 -34.32
CA SER A 40 -11.43 -5.98 -33.50
C SER A 40 -10.65 -4.75 -33.04
N GLU A 41 -10.89 -3.60 -33.69
CA GLU A 41 -10.19 -2.34 -33.45
C GLU A 41 -10.19 -1.98 -31.97
N ARG A 42 -11.32 -2.31 -31.31
CA ARG A 42 -11.51 -2.20 -29.87
C ARG A 42 -10.57 -3.09 -29.05
N ALA A 43 -10.36 -4.35 -29.45
CA ALA A 43 -9.45 -5.26 -28.76
C ALA A 43 -7.99 -4.82 -28.91
N LEU A 44 -7.60 -4.35 -30.10
CA LEU A 44 -6.29 -3.77 -30.36
C LEU A 44 -6.05 -2.52 -29.50
N GLN A 45 -6.97 -1.55 -29.55
CA GLN A 45 -6.88 -0.30 -28.78
C GLN A 45 -6.80 -0.57 -27.27
N LEU A 46 -7.65 -1.48 -26.76
CA LEU A 46 -7.65 -1.86 -25.35
C LEU A 46 -6.33 -2.54 -24.94
N SER A 47 -5.80 -3.43 -25.79
CA SER A 47 -4.56 -4.14 -25.51
C SER A 47 -3.37 -3.19 -25.52
N THR A 48 -3.26 -2.31 -26.53
CA THR A 48 -2.26 -1.23 -26.58
C THR A 48 -2.31 -0.38 -25.32
N THR A 49 -3.50 0.10 -24.92
CA THR A 49 -3.66 0.92 -23.72
C THR A 49 -3.18 0.19 -22.46
N ARG A 50 -3.50 -1.10 -22.33
CA ARG A 50 -3.07 -1.92 -21.18
C ARG A 50 -1.57 -2.15 -21.15
N ILE A 51 -0.93 -2.42 -22.28
CA ILE A 51 0.53 -2.56 -22.37
C ILE A 51 1.21 -1.24 -21.98
N THR A 52 0.80 -0.11 -22.57
CA THR A 52 1.37 1.21 -22.25
C THR A 52 1.15 1.60 -20.78
N THR A 53 -0.04 1.34 -20.23
CA THR A 53 -0.34 1.63 -18.82
C THR A 53 0.50 0.79 -17.87
N ALA A 54 0.64 -0.51 -18.15
CA ALA A 54 1.48 -1.41 -17.37
C ALA A 54 2.95 -0.99 -17.43
N TYR A 55 3.44 -0.66 -18.63
CA TYR A 55 4.82 -0.21 -18.82
C TYR A 55 5.12 1.08 -18.06
N ARG A 56 4.25 2.09 -18.14
CA ARG A 56 4.41 3.33 -17.37
C ARG A 56 4.36 3.09 -15.87
N MET A 57 3.44 2.23 -15.41
CA MET A 57 3.33 1.90 -13.98
C MET A 57 4.62 1.24 -13.48
N ILE A 58 5.12 0.24 -14.20
CA ILE A 58 6.26 -0.56 -13.74
C ILE A 58 7.60 0.16 -13.89
N THR A 59 7.75 1.07 -14.86
CA THR A 59 8.99 1.84 -15.06
C THR A 59 9.09 3.10 -14.22
N ASN A 60 7.96 3.73 -13.88
CA ASN A 60 7.97 5.04 -13.22
C ASN A 60 6.95 5.14 -12.07
N ASP A 61 5.65 5.03 -12.35
CA ASP A 61 4.63 5.48 -11.40
C ASP A 61 4.70 4.71 -10.07
N LEU A 62 5.01 3.40 -10.10
CA LEU A 62 5.18 2.58 -8.91
C LEU A 62 6.36 3.07 -8.05
N ILE A 63 7.51 3.35 -8.67
CA ILE A 63 8.73 3.76 -7.96
C ILE A 63 8.49 5.11 -7.27
N VAL A 64 7.92 6.07 -7.99
CA VAL A 64 7.60 7.40 -7.45
C VAL A 64 6.63 7.29 -6.28
N GLN A 65 5.56 6.51 -6.43
CA GLN A 65 4.55 6.34 -5.38
C GLN A 65 5.09 5.64 -4.13
N LEU A 66 5.99 4.66 -4.29
CA LEU A 66 6.63 4.00 -3.16
C LEU A 66 7.62 4.93 -2.44
N ALA A 67 8.38 5.73 -3.18
CA ALA A 67 9.27 6.74 -2.61
C ALA A 67 8.50 7.79 -1.79
N GLU A 68 7.32 8.21 -2.24
CA GLU A 68 6.43 9.10 -1.47
C GLU A 68 5.96 8.50 -0.13
N GLN A 69 6.10 7.18 0.06
CA GLN A 69 5.77 6.47 1.30
C GLN A 69 7.01 6.03 2.08
N ASP A 70 8.18 6.62 1.78
CA ASP A 70 9.49 6.25 2.35
C ASP A 70 9.70 4.73 2.29
N TYR A 71 9.34 4.12 1.15
CA TYR A 71 9.49 2.70 0.92
C TYR A 71 10.37 2.43 -0.29
N GLU A 72 11.43 1.66 -0.07
CA GLU A 72 12.29 1.15 -1.11
C GLU A 72 12.02 -0.35 -1.30
N MET A 73 11.92 -0.77 -2.56
CA MET A 73 11.74 -2.19 -2.88
C MET A 73 12.99 -2.98 -2.50
N PRO A 74 12.84 -4.16 -1.86
CA PRO A 74 13.96 -5.05 -1.62
C PRO A 74 14.66 -5.44 -2.94
N PRO A 75 15.99 -5.71 -2.92
CA PRO A 75 16.75 -6.00 -4.14
C PRO A 75 16.17 -7.12 -5.00
N GLU A 76 15.63 -8.17 -4.38
CA GLU A 76 14.99 -9.28 -5.10
C GLU A 76 13.70 -8.87 -5.81
N LEU A 77 12.88 -8.02 -5.19
CA LEU A 77 11.64 -7.53 -5.79
C LEU A 77 11.94 -6.53 -6.92
N GLU A 78 12.96 -5.71 -6.72
CA GLU A 78 13.44 -4.76 -7.73
C GLU A 78 14.02 -5.49 -8.95
N ALA A 79 14.79 -6.56 -8.75
CA ALA A 79 15.28 -7.40 -9.84
C ALA A 79 14.13 -8.04 -10.64
N ARG A 80 13.07 -8.50 -9.96
CA ARG A 80 11.86 -9.03 -10.63
C ARG A 80 11.13 -7.95 -11.42
N ARG A 81 11.02 -6.72 -10.86
CA ARG A 81 10.44 -5.57 -11.55
C ARG A 81 11.20 -5.27 -12.84
N LEU A 82 12.54 -5.23 -12.79
CA LEU A 82 13.38 -5.00 -13.95
C LEU A 82 13.23 -6.10 -15.01
N ALA A 83 13.17 -7.37 -14.61
CA ALA A 83 12.89 -8.47 -15.53
C ALA A 83 11.52 -8.33 -16.23
N CYS A 84 10.50 -7.85 -15.51
CA CYS A 84 9.22 -7.51 -16.13
C CYS A 84 9.35 -6.35 -17.12
N VAL A 85 10.10 -5.28 -16.79
CA VAL A 85 10.35 -4.16 -17.71
C VAL A 85 10.98 -4.70 -19.00
N GLU A 86 12.06 -5.47 -18.90
CA GLU A 86 12.75 -6.07 -20.05
C GLU A 86 11.82 -6.91 -20.92
N ALA A 87 10.94 -7.72 -20.30
CA ALA A 87 9.97 -8.53 -21.03
C ALA A 87 8.84 -7.70 -21.68
N LEU A 88 8.44 -6.58 -21.08
CA LEU A 88 7.42 -5.69 -21.65
C LEU A 88 7.97 -4.77 -22.75
N THR A 89 9.25 -4.39 -22.71
CA THR A 89 9.84 -3.39 -23.61
C THR A 89 9.55 -3.63 -25.10
N PRO A 90 9.77 -4.84 -25.67
CA PRO A 90 9.51 -5.07 -27.09
C PRO A 90 8.04 -4.85 -27.49
N LEU A 91 7.11 -5.26 -26.61
CA LEU A 91 5.68 -5.05 -26.84
C LEU A 91 5.30 -3.58 -26.72
N HIS A 92 5.86 -2.87 -25.73
CA HIS A 92 5.61 -1.46 -25.53
C HIS A 92 6.06 -0.62 -26.75
N GLU A 93 7.29 -0.84 -27.21
CA GLU A 93 7.83 -0.19 -28.41
C GLU A 93 6.97 -0.48 -29.65
N ALA A 94 6.50 -1.72 -29.79
CA ALA A 94 5.62 -2.09 -30.90
C ALA A 94 4.24 -1.42 -30.81
N VAL A 95 3.68 -1.15 -29.63
CA VAL A 95 2.36 -0.50 -29.50
C VAL A 95 2.39 1.02 -29.52
N GLU A 96 3.52 1.68 -29.23
CA GLU A 96 3.61 3.15 -29.22
C GLU A 96 3.63 3.82 -30.60
N GLY A 97 3.99 3.11 -31.66
CA GLY A 97 4.07 3.70 -33.01
C GLY A 97 2.73 4.24 -33.54
N HIS A 98 2.73 5.48 -34.05
CA HIS A 98 1.55 6.26 -34.45
C HIS A 98 1.05 6.03 -35.89
N ASP A 99 1.71 5.18 -36.67
CA ASP A 99 1.44 4.92 -38.09
C ASP A 99 0.32 3.90 -38.36
N GLY A 100 -0.36 3.40 -37.31
CA GLY A 100 -1.42 2.40 -37.43
C GLY A 100 -0.93 0.96 -37.71
N ALA A 101 0.37 0.74 -37.84
CA ALA A 101 0.96 -0.56 -38.19
C ALA A 101 1.32 -1.43 -36.96
N VAL A 102 0.54 -1.32 -35.87
CA VAL A 102 0.82 -2.03 -34.60
C VAL A 102 0.93 -3.54 -34.81
N ILE A 103 -0.02 -4.15 -35.52
CA ILE A 103 -0.02 -5.59 -35.78
C ILE A 103 1.25 -6.03 -36.50
N ALA A 104 1.66 -5.30 -37.56
CA ALA A 104 2.86 -5.63 -38.32
C ALA A 104 4.13 -5.57 -37.45
N ARG A 105 4.23 -4.60 -36.54
CA ARG A 105 5.35 -4.50 -35.58
C ARG A 105 5.35 -5.64 -34.56
N ILE A 106 4.18 -6.00 -34.03
CA ILE A 106 4.07 -7.12 -33.09
C ILE A 106 4.47 -8.43 -33.79
N SER A 107 4.06 -8.65 -35.04
CA SER A 107 4.47 -9.80 -35.85
C SER A 107 5.96 -9.85 -36.14
N ALA A 108 6.65 -8.70 -36.14
CA ALA A 108 8.09 -8.61 -36.36
C ALA A 108 8.91 -8.95 -35.10
N ILE A 109 8.29 -9.03 -33.92
CA ILE A 109 8.96 -9.42 -32.68
C ILE A 109 9.31 -10.92 -32.76
N PRO A 110 10.60 -11.30 -32.64
CA PRO A 110 11.00 -12.69 -32.65
C PRO A 110 10.33 -13.49 -31.53
N ASN A 111 9.77 -14.65 -31.87
CA ASN A 111 9.11 -15.55 -30.92
C ASN A 111 8.09 -14.85 -29.99
N VAL A 112 7.32 -13.89 -30.52
CA VAL A 112 6.40 -13.06 -29.70
C VAL A 112 5.42 -13.89 -28.85
N ALA A 113 4.95 -15.04 -29.36
CA ALA A 113 4.09 -15.94 -28.60
C ALA A 113 4.81 -16.54 -27.38
N GLU A 114 6.07 -16.96 -27.52
CA GLU A 114 6.91 -17.48 -26.44
C GLU A 114 7.25 -16.38 -25.44
N LEU A 115 7.60 -15.17 -25.92
CA LEU A 115 7.81 -14.00 -25.06
C LEU A 115 6.59 -13.74 -24.17
N CYS A 116 5.39 -13.67 -24.75
CA CYS A 116 4.17 -13.39 -24.01
C CYS A 116 3.80 -14.52 -23.02
N LEU A 117 3.88 -15.78 -23.47
CA LEU A 117 3.36 -16.92 -22.73
C LEU A 117 4.35 -17.47 -21.70
N HIS A 118 5.64 -17.54 -22.05
CA HIS A 118 6.66 -18.21 -21.24
C HIS A 118 7.56 -17.24 -20.46
N SER A 119 7.58 -15.96 -20.80
CA SER A 119 8.36 -14.95 -20.08
C SER A 119 7.48 -13.92 -19.40
N LEU A 120 6.72 -13.14 -20.16
CA LEU A 120 5.95 -12.01 -19.65
C LEU A 120 4.88 -12.43 -18.63
N GLU A 121 4.06 -13.43 -18.96
CA GLU A 121 3.01 -13.94 -18.08
C GLU A 121 3.57 -14.38 -16.70
N PRO A 122 4.56 -15.30 -16.61
CA PRO A 122 5.03 -15.77 -15.32
C PRO A 122 5.80 -14.70 -14.56
N LEU A 123 6.56 -13.83 -15.24
CA LEU A 123 7.29 -12.74 -14.60
C LEU A 123 6.33 -11.74 -13.94
N THR A 124 5.33 -11.27 -14.70
CA THR A 124 4.35 -10.29 -14.19
C THR A 124 3.47 -10.86 -13.08
N SER A 125 3.05 -12.13 -13.19
CA SER A 125 2.33 -12.82 -12.12
C SER A 125 3.14 -12.87 -10.83
N ARG A 126 4.38 -13.38 -10.91
CA ARG A 126 5.26 -13.50 -9.73
C ARG A 126 5.58 -12.15 -9.11
N PHE A 127 5.90 -11.15 -9.94
CA PHE A 127 6.18 -9.81 -9.47
C PHE A 127 4.99 -9.22 -8.69
N LEU A 128 3.77 -9.35 -9.20
CA LEU A 128 2.58 -8.85 -8.52
C LEU A 128 2.29 -9.58 -7.21
N ASP A 129 2.44 -10.91 -7.19
CA ASP A 129 2.26 -11.72 -5.98
C ASP A 129 3.27 -11.31 -4.88
N ASP A 130 4.54 -11.14 -5.24
CA ASP A 130 5.57 -10.72 -4.30
C ASP A 130 5.36 -9.27 -3.84
N LEU A 131 5.01 -8.36 -4.76
CA LEU A 131 4.72 -6.96 -4.43
C LEU A 131 3.59 -6.87 -3.41
N VAL A 132 2.49 -7.60 -3.65
CA VAL A 132 1.34 -7.67 -2.73
C VAL A 132 1.78 -8.22 -1.37
N ALA A 133 2.54 -9.32 -1.36
CA ALA A 133 3.01 -9.93 -0.12
C ALA A 133 3.93 -8.99 0.68
N GLN A 134 4.88 -8.33 0.01
CA GLN A 134 5.84 -7.41 0.63
C GLN A 134 5.15 -6.15 1.17
N LEU A 135 4.29 -5.49 0.39
CA LEU A 135 3.59 -4.28 0.82
C LEU A 135 2.62 -4.57 1.97
N THR A 136 1.90 -5.70 1.91
CA THR A 136 1.01 -6.13 3.00
C THR A 136 1.81 -6.37 4.29
N LYS A 137 2.97 -7.03 4.20
CA LYS A 137 3.84 -7.26 5.35
C LYS A 137 4.32 -5.95 5.96
N VAL A 138 4.87 -5.05 5.15
CA VAL A 138 5.41 -3.77 5.60
C VAL A 138 4.32 -2.91 6.26
N GLN A 139 3.11 -2.91 5.70
CA GLN A 139 1.99 -2.19 6.27
C GLN A 139 1.61 -2.74 7.66
N ARG A 140 1.54 -4.06 7.82
CA ARG A 140 1.28 -4.69 9.13
C ARG A 140 2.38 -4.36 10.14
N ASP A 141 3.64 -4.40 9.73
CA ASP A 141 4.77 -4.07 10.60
C ASP A 141 4.73 -2.60 11.06
N ARG A 142 4.39 -1.67 10.16
CA ARG A 142 4.18 -0.24 10.48
C ARG A 142 3.03 -0.05 11.48
N GLU A 143 1.92 -0.74 11.27
CA GLU A 143 0.75 -0.67 12.17
C GLU A 143 1.04 -1.26 13.54
N ALA A 144 1.71 -2.40 13.61
CA ALA A 144 2.12 -3.03 14.86
C ALA A 144 3.08 -2.14 15.65
N LYS A 145 4.07 -1.54 14.98
CA LYS A 145 5.01 -0.59 15.60
C LYS A 145 4.27 0.63 16.16
N ARG A 146 3.38 1.24 15.38
CA ARG A 146 2.59 2.40 15.80
C ARG A 146 1.68 2.07 16.99
N SER A 147 1.06 0.89 17.01
CA SER A 147 0.26 0.43 18.15
C SER A 147 1.12 0.26 19.41
N GLY A 148 2.32 -0.31 19.26
CA GLY A 148 3.29 -0.45 20.35
C GLY A 148 3.71 0.89 20.96
N GLU A 149 4.08 1.86 20.12
CA GLU A 149 4.44 3.24 20.54
C GLU A 149 3.26 3.93 21.25
N MET A 150 2.03 3.75 20.74
CA MET A 150 0.84 4.31 21.37
C MET A 150 0.55 3.68 22.73
N LEU A 151 0.73 2.36 22.87
CA LEU A 151 0.61 1.67 24.16
C LEU A 151 1.66 2.15 25.18
N GLU A 152 2.87 2.44 24.73
CA GLU A 152 3.91 3.02 25.59
C GLU A 152 3.54 4.44 26.04
N ALA A 153 3.04 5.29 25.14
CA ALA A 153 2.56 6.61 25.48
C ALA A 153 1.40 6.56 26.50
N VAL A 154 0.46 5.62 26.33
CA VAL A 154 -0.64 5.40 27.29
C VAL A 154 -0.10 4.98 28.67
N LYS A 155 0.86 4.05 28.73
CA LYS A 155 1.50 3.66 30.01
C LYS A 155 2.18 4.84 30.72
N ASN A 156 2.86 5.69 29.96
CA ASN A 156 3.48 6.91 30.49
C ASN A 156 2.42 7.89 31.03
N ALA A 157 1.33 8.08 30.30
CA ALA A 157 0.21 8.91 30.75
C ALA A 157 -0.47 8.36 32.01
N GLU A 158 -0.63 7.03 32.13
CA GLU A 158 -1.16 6.40 33.34
C GLU A 158 -0.24 6.65 34.55
N ALA A 159 1.09 6.58 34.37
CA ALA A 159 2.04 6.88 35.43
C ALA A 159 1.92 8.33 35.91
N VAL A 160 1.79 9.29 34.99
CA VAL A 160 1.53 10.70 35.31
C VAL A 160 0.20 10.85 36.06
N GLY A 161 -0.87 10.20 35.59
CA GLY A 161 -2.17 10.21 36.26
C GLY A 161 -2.13 9.65 37.69
N ARG A 162 -1.33 8.60 37.93
CA ARG A 162 -1.10 8.07 39.30
C ARG A 162 -0.37 9.09 40.19
N ASN A 163 0.63 9.78 39.65
CA ASN A 163 1.34 10.82 40.39
C ASN A 163 0.43 11.99 40.75
N ILE A 164 -0.42 12.46 39.82
CA ILE A 164 -1.41 13.51 40.08
C ILE A 164 -2.36 13.08 41.20
N ARG A 165 -2.84 11.82 41.16
CA ARG A 165 -3.71 11.27 42.21
C ARG A 165 -3.03 11.26 43.58
N LEU A 166 -1.73 10.92 43.65
CA LEU A 166 -0.95 10.95 44.88
C LEU A 166 -0.75 12.38 45.40
N ILE A 167 -0.47 13.34 44.52
CA ILE A 167 -0.35 14.76 44.89
C ILE A 167 -1.67 15.27 45.46
N ALA A 168 -2.79 14.97 44.81
CA ALA A 168 -4.12 15.33 45.28
C ALA A 168 -4.43 14.71 46.65
N PHE A 169 -4.08 13.44 46.84
CA PHE A 169 -4.24 12.76 48.13
C PHE A 169 -3.43 13.42 49.25
N ASN A 170 -2.15 13.73 49.00
CA ASN A 170 -1.31 14.44 49.96
C ASN A 170 -1.85 15.84 50.29
N ALA A 171 -2.37 16.55 49.28
CA ALA A 171 -3.01 17.85 49.46
C ALA A 171 -4.29 17.74 50.31
N SER A 172 -5.11 16.69 50.13
CA SER A 172 -6.27 16.43 50.99
C SER A 172 -5.88 16.18 52.45
N ILE A 173 -4.79 15.45 52.70
CA ILE A 173 -4.27 15.22 54.06
C ILE A 173 -3.83 16.54 54.70
N GLU A 174 -3.03 17.35 53.99
CA GLU A 174 -2.53 18.61 54.54
C GLU A 174 -3.66 19.63 54.76
N ALA A 175 -4.68 19.65 53.88
CA ALA A 175 -5.88 20.44 54.07
C ALA A 175 -6.64 20.06 55.35
N ALA A 176 -6.75 18.75 55.65
CA ALA A 176 -7.35 18.28 56.90
C ALA A 176 -6.52 18.67 58.14
N ARG A 177 -5.19 18.65 58.02
CA ARG A 177 -4.25 19.03 59.09
C ARG A 177 -4.36 20.50 59.50
N ILE A 178 -4.55 21.39 58.52
CA ILE A 178 -4.70 22.84 58.75
C ILE A 178 -6.11 23.20 59.31
N GLY A 179 -7.04 22.23 59.34
CA GLY A 179 -8.36 22.40 59.94
C GLY A 179 -9.25 23.37 59.15
N ASP A 180 -9.85 24.33 59.83
CA ASP A 180 -10.86 25.21 59.22
C ASP A 180 -10.34 26.07 58.06
N GLN A 181 -9.06 26.47 58.09
CA GLN A 181 -8.46 27.25 57.00
C GLN A 181 -8.17 26.39 55.74
N GLY A 182 -8.14 25.06 55.87
CA GLY A 182 -7.87 24.13 54.79
C GLY A 182 -9.09 23.70 53.97
N LYS A 183 -10.31 24.10 54.37
CA LYS A 183 -11.56 23.63 53.74
C LYS A 183 -11.63 23.86 52.22
N GLY A 184 -11.15 25.01 51.73
CA GLY A 184 -11.09 25.31 50.30
C GLY A 184 -10.10 24.41 49.54
N PHE A 185 -8.94 24.15 50.12
CA PHE A 185 -7.94 23.24 49.55
C PHE A 185 -8.43 21.79 49.52
N ALA A 186 -9.20 21.36 50.52
CA ALA A 186 -9.78 20.01 50.55
C ALA A 186 -10.75 19.76 49.37
N VAL A 187 -11.55 20.76 49.00
CA VAL A 187 -12.46 20.67 47.84
C VAL A 187 -11.68 20.54 46.54
N ILE A 188 -10.68 21.41 46.32
CA ILE A 188 -9.83 21.37 45.12
C ILE A 188 -9.10 20.02 45.00
N ALA A 189 -8.52 19.53 46.10
CA ALA A 189 -7.83 18.25 46.11
C ALA A 189 -8.75 17.08 45.76
N THR A 190 -10.01 17.11 46.22
CA THR A 190 -11.03 16.11 45.87
C THR A 190 -11.39 16.14 44.39
N GLU A 191 -11.52 17.34 43.81
CA GLU A 191 -11.82 17.49 42.38
C GLU A 191 -10.65 17.01 41.51
N ILE A 192 -9.40 17.34 41.87
CA ILE A 192 -8.20 16.86 41.16
C ILE A 192 -8.12 15.33 41.22
N ARG A 193 -8.39 14.73 42.39
CA ARG A 193 -8.42 13.27 42.52
C ARG A 193 -9.48 12.64 41.61
N THR A 194 -10.68 13.20 41.61
CA THR A 194 -11.78 12.72 40.76
C THR A 194 -11.43 12.82 39.27
N LEU A 195 -10.79 13.93 38.86
CA LEU A 195 -10.31 14.11 37.50
C LEU A 195 -9.23 13.08 37.14
N ALA A 196 -8.25 12.86 38.02
CA ALA A 196 -7.20 11.85 37.82
C ALA A 196 -7.77 10.43 37.68
N ASP A 197 -8.76 10.06 38.49
CA ASP A 197 -9.45 8.77 38.41
C ASP A 197 -10.21 8.62 37.08
N ARG A 198 -10.90 9.67 36.62
CA ARG A 198 -11.56 9.70 35.31
C ARG A 198 -10.57 9.58 34.15
N THR A 199 -9.43 10.28 34.22
CA THR A 199 -8.36 10.20 33.21
C THR A 199 -7.79 8.78 33.13
N GLN A 200 -7.53 8.12 34.27
CA GLN A 200 -7.04 6.73 34.29
C GLN A 200 -8.05 5.78 33.64
N SER A 201 -9.34 5.94 33.91
CA SER A 201 -10.39 5.14 33.28
C SER A 201 -10.40 5.29 31.75
N LEU A 202 -10.27 6.52 31.24
CA LEU A 202 -10.18 6.78 29.80
C LEU A 202 -8.93 6.15 29.17
N LEU A 203 -7.77 6.27 29.82
CA LEU A 203 -6.53 5.66 29.35
C LEU A 203 -6.63 4.13 29.29
N ASN A 204 -7.24 3.48 30.29
CA ASN A 204 -7.50 2.04 30.27
C ASN A 204 -8.40 1.61 29.11
N ASN A 205 -9.44 2.41 28.79
CA ASN A 205 -10.29 2.13 27.64
C ASN A 205 -9.50 2.21 26.33
N ILE A 206 -8.68 3.25 26.16
CA ILE A 206 -7.80 3.39 24.97
C ILE A 206 -6.83 2.21 24.88
N ALA A 207 -6.19 1.82 25.99
CA ALA A 207 -5.28 0.66 26.00
C ALA A 207 -5.99 -0.65 25.62
N THR A 208 -7.26 -0.80 25.98
CA THR A 208 -8.07 -1.96 25.59
C THR A 208 -8.36 -1.97 24.10
N PHE A 209 -8.74 -0.82 23.52
CA PHE A 209 -8.96 -0.70 22.08
C PHE A 209 -7.71 -0.99 21.25
N LEU A 210 -6.51 -0.64 21.74
CA LEU A 210 -5.25 -0.88 21.02
C LEU A 210 -4.74 -2.32 21.09
N ARG A 211 -5.26 -3.13 22.02
CA ARG A 211 -4.91 -4.55 22.19
C ARG A 211 -5.87 -5.49 21.46
N ALA A 212 -7.04 -5.00 21.06
CA ALA A 212 -8.06 -5.73 20.33
C ALA A 212 -7.70 -5.83 18.84
#